data_AF-A0A9P0PCF1-F1
#
_entry.id   AF-A0A9P0PCF1-F1
#
_cell.length_a   1.000
_cell.length_b   1.000
_cell.length_c   1.000
_cell.angle_alpha   90.00
_cell.angle_beta   90.00
_cell.angle_gamma   90.00
#
_symmetry.space_group_name_H-M   'P 1'
#
loop_
_entity.id
_entity.type
_entity.pdbx_description
1 polymer ?
#
loop_
_entity_poly.entity_id
_entity_poly.type
_entity_poly.pdbx_seq_one_letter_code
_entity_poly.pdbx_strand_id
1 'polypeptide(L)'
;MRFNIHVKMVADKWENGAWEENIYSTGGPFCEMMKKYANKFFTNFRTTMSPQLPEECNYKADEYTLDNFTCSPEDFDVPSMLMGTFKVHLSIFNPEEENIACFVGELEVSGG
;
A
#
# COMPACT_ATOMS: atom_id res chain seq x y z
N MET A 1 -19.16 10.15 -9.45
CA MET A 1 -18.91 10.26 -8.00
C MET A 1 -17.43 9.99 -7.81
N ARG A 2 -16.64 10.91 -7.25
CA ARG A 2 -15.20 10.69 -7.03
C ARG A 2 -15.05 9.89 -5.74
N PHE A 3 -14.56 8.66 -5.83
CA PHE A 3 -14.24 7.86 -4.65
C PHE A 3 -12.92 8.35 -4.05
N ASN A 4 -12.98 9.20 -3.03
CA ASN A 4 -11.81 9.56 -2.24
C ASN A 4 -11.53 8.47 -1.22
N ILE A 5 -10.83 7.42 -1.66
CA ILE A 5 -10.32 6.38 -0.77
C ILE A 5 -9.12 6.94 -0.01
N HIS A 6 -9.21 6.90 1.31
CA HIS A 6 -8.12 7.27 2.20
C HIS A 6 -7.44 6.02 2.74
N VAL A 7 -6.15 6.11 3.00
CA VAL A 7 -5.38 5.02 3.59
C VAL A 7 -4.57 5.54 4.75
N LYS A 8 -4.49 4.73 5.79
CA LYS A 8 -3.61 4.94 6.93
C LYS A 8 -2.67 3.75 7.02
N MET A 9 -1.38 4.03 7.03
CA MET A 9 -0.34 3.04 7.23
C MET A 9 0.38 3.35 8.54
N VAL A 10 0.49 2.34 9.40
CA VAL A 10 1.30 2.35 10.61
C VAL A 10 2.31 1.22 10.49
N ALA A 11 3.55 1.46 10.88
CA ALA A 11 4.56 0.42 10.97
C ALA A 11 5.09 0.32 12.39
N ASP A 12 5.27 -0.91 12.84
CA ASP A 12 6.06 -1.29 14.00
C ASP A 12 7.40 -1.85 13.50
N LYS A 13 8.46 -1.72 14.28
CA LYS A 13 9.79 -2.22 13.90
C LYS A 13 10.27 -3.25 14.89
N TRP A 14 10.87 -4.32 14.38
CA TRP A 14 11.50 -5.32 15.23
C TRP A 14 12.90 -4.85 15.63
N GLU A 15 13.08 -4.55 16.92
CA GLU A 15 14.37 -4.18 17.49
C GLU A 15 14.57 -4.89 18.85
N ASN A 16 15.79 -5.34 19.12
CA ASN A 16 16.18 -5.92 20.41
C ASN A 16 15.28 -7.08 20.91
N GLY A 17 14.69 -7.86 19.99
CA GLY A 17 13.85 -9.02 20.32
C GLY A 17 12.40 -8.68 20.65
N ALA A 18 11.94 -7.45 20.37
CA ALA A 18 10.56 -7.03 20.54
C ALA A 18 10.10 -6.10 19.40
N TRP A 19 8.78 -5.93 19.27
CA TRP A 19 8.20 -4.92 18.39
C TRP A 19 8.19 -3.57 19.12
N GLU A 20 8.86 -2.58 18.54
CA GLU A 20 8.65 -1.18 18.87
C GLU A 20 7.47 -0.66 18.05
N GLU A 21 6.40 -0.30 18.74
CA GLU A 21 5.12 0.03 18.10
C GLU A 21 5.08 1.47 17.55
N ASN A 22 4.39 1.67 16.42
CA ASN A 22 4.08 2.97 15.83
C ASN A 22 5.30 3.87 15.49
N ILE A 23 6.45 3.27 15.17
CA ILE A 23 7.67 4.00 14.80
C ILE A 23 7.53 4.82 13.50
N TYR A 24 6.55 4.47 12.66
CA TYR A 24 6.19 5.25 11.48
C TYR A 24 4.67 5.25 11.29
N SER A 25 4.11 6.40 10.96
CA SER A 25 2.71 6.54 10.59
C SER A 25 2.57 7.53 9.45
N THR A 26 1.84 7.15 8.42
CA THR A 26 1.47 8.04 7.32
C THR A 26 0.06 7.75 6.85
N GLY A 27 -0.55 8.72 6.18
CA GLY A 27 -1.87 8.54 5.61
C GLY A 27 -2.15 9.62 4.59
N GLY A 28 -3.13 9.35 3.73
CA GLY A 28 -3.45 10.23 2.62
C GLY A 28 -4.41 9.58 1.63
N PRO A 29 -4.75 10.30 0.55
CA PRO A 29 -5.48 9.71 -0.56
C PRO A 29 -4.68 8.53 -1.14
N PHE A 30 -5.32 7.37 -1.30
CA PHE A 30 -4.68 6.14 -1.76
C PHE A 30 -3.83 6.34 -3.02
N CYS A 31 -4.39 7.05 -3.99
CA CYS A 31 -3.77 7.27 -5.30
C CYS A 31 -2.52 8.13 -5.23
N GLU A 32 -2.54 9.13 -4.36
CA GLU A 32 -1.37 9.99 -4.15
C GLU A 32 -0.25 9.19 -3.49
N MET A 33 -0.58 8.32 -2.52
CA MET A 33 0.41 7.45 -1.90
C MET A 33 0.99 6.43 -2.88
N MET A 34 0.15 5.78 -3.69
CA MET A 34 0.61 4.83 -4.71
C MET A 34 1.50 5.52 -5.75
N LYS A 35 1.14 6.73 -6.21
CA LYS A 35 1.98 7.53 -7.12
C LYS A 35 3.29 7.98 -6.47
N LYS A 36 3.32 8.19 -5.16
CA LYS A 36 4.51 8.68 -4.45
C LYS A 36 5.52 7.58 -4.14
N TYR A 37 5.05 6.42 -3.68
CA TYR A 37 5.92 5.36 -3.13
C TYR A 37 5.95 4.09 -3.97
N ALA A 38 5.06 3.92 -4.94
CA ALA A 38 4.84 2.65 -5.62
C ALA A 38 4.34 2.86 -7.05
N ASN A 39 4.82 3.89 -7.76
CA ASN A 39 4.23 4.31 -9.04
C ASN A 39 4.34 3.21 -10.12
N LYS A 40 5.52 2.58 -10.20
CA LYS A 40 5.77 1.45 -11.12
C LYS A 40 4.92 0.25 -10.74
N PHE A 41 4.97 -0.16 -9.46
CA PHE A 41 4.13 -1.23 -8.92
C PHE A 41 2.66 -1.02 -9.29
N PHE A 42 2.14 0.19 -9.03
CA PHE A 42 0.73 0.49 -9.23
C PHE A 42 0.34 0.51 -10.69
N THR A 43 1.23 0.99 -11.55
CA THR A 43 1.01 0.95 -13.00
C THR A 43 0.92 -0.49 -13.48
N ASN A 44 1.85 -1.36 -13.07
CA ASN A 44 1.83 -2.78 -13.43
C ASN A 44 0.61 -3.51 -12.86
N PHE A 45 0.25 -3.22 -11.61
CA PHE A 45 -0.94 -3.76 -10.96
C PHE A 45 -2.19 -3.44 -11.78
N ARG A 46 -2.42 -2.16 -12.10
CA ARG A 46 -3.63 -1.73 -12.83
C ARG A 46 -3.74 -2.31 -14.24
N THR A 47 -2.62 -2.49 -14.94
CA THR A 47 -2.61 -3.03 -16.31
C THR A 47 -2.70 -4.56 -16.36
N THR A 48 -2.38 -5.24 -15.26
CA THR A 48 -2.47 -6.71 -15.14
C THR A 48 -3.84 -7.19 -14.64
N MET A 49 -4.59 -6.32 -13.97
CA MET A 49 -5.97 -6.60 -13.53
C MET A 49 -6.90 -6.89 -14.71
N SER A 50 -7.89 -7.75 -14.48
CA SER A 50 -9.00 -8.02 -15.39
C SER A 50 -10.34 -7.72 -14.70
N PRO A 51 -11.13 -6.73 -15.20
CA PRO A 51 -10.77 -5.77 -16.23
C PRO A 51 -9.65 -4.82 -15.77
N GLN A 52 -8.94 -4.23 -16.74
CA GLN A 52 -7.89 -3.25 -16.44
C GLN A 52 -8.44 -2.05 -15.70
N LEU A 53 -7.69 -1.58 -14.71
CA LEU A 53 -8.09 -0.44 -13.90
C LEU A 53 -7.69 0.89 -14.58
N PRO A 54 -8.57 1.91 -14.54
CA PRO A 54 -8.25 3.24 -15.05
C PRO A 54 -7.05 3.87 -14.30
N GLU A 55 -6.38 4.83 -14.94
CA GLU A 55 -5.28 5.58 -14.32
C GLU A 55 -5.75 6.49 -13.18
N GLU A 56 -6.96 7.02 -13.32
CA GLU A 56 -7.65 7.69 -12.23
C GLU A 56 -8.23 6.64 -11.29
N CYS A 57 -8.08 6.82 -9.98
CA CYS A 57 -8.71 5.94 -8.98
C CYS A 57 -10.22 6.19 -8.85
N ASN A 58 -10.92 6.00 -9.95
CA ASN A 58 -12.36 6.03 -10.01
C ASN A 58 -12.82 4.64 -10.42
N TYR A 59 -12.70 3.71 -9.48
CA TYR A 59 -13.06 2.32 -9.70
C TYR A 59 -14.57 2.14 -9.58
N LYS A 60 -15.12 1.31 -10.47
CA LYS A 60 -16.51 0.89 -10.34
C LYS A 60 -16.59 -0.23 -9.31
N ALA A 61 -17.70 -0.29 -8.59
CA ALA A 61 -18.02 -1.48 -7.80
C ALA A 61 -18.30 -2.63 -8.79
N ASP A 62 -17.37 -3.57 -8.88
CA ASP A 62 -17.41 -4.71 -9.80
C ASP A 62 -16.46 -5.81 -9.29
N GLU A 63 -16.46 -6.96 -9.95
CA GLU A 63 -15.51 -8.03 -9.73
C GLU A 63 -14.23 -7.78 -10.52
N TYR A 64 -13.09 -7.92 -9.85
CA TYR A 64 -11.77 -7.78 -10.47
C TYR A 64 -10.90 -8.98 -10.11
N THR A 65 -10.15 -9.48 -11.09
CA THR A 65 -9.24 -10.61 -10.92
C THR A 65 -7.80 -10.17 -11.20
N LEU A 66 -6.87 -10.66 -10.39
CA LEU A 66 -5.43 -10.51 -10.59
C LEU A 66 -4.78 -11.88 -10.60
N ASP A 67 -4.25 -12.30 -11.75
CA ASP A 67 -3.57 -13.58 -11.91
C ASP A 67 -2.08 -13.37 -12.19
N ASN A 68 -1.22 -14.17 -11.57
CA ASN A 68 0.22 -14.22 -11.81
C ASN A 68 0.93 -12.86 -11.70
N PHE A 69 0.55 -12.03 -10.73
CA PHE A 69 1.19 -10.74 -10.52
C PHE A 69 2.54 -10.89 -9.82
N THR A 70 3.56 -10.28 -10.41
CA THR A 70 4.92 -10.23 -9.87
C THR A 70 5.35 -8.79 -9.67
N CYS A 71 6.00 -8.51 -8.55
CA CYS A 71 6.65 -7.23 -8.28
C CYS A 71 8.04 -7.46 -7.71
N SER A 72 8.89 -6.45 -7.84
CA SER A 72 10.25 -6.39 -7.34
C SER A 72 10.44 -5.20 -6.40
N PRO A 73 11.49 -5.19 -5.56
CA PRO A 73 11.78 -4.03 -4.72
C PRO A 73 11.96 -2.72 -5.51
N GLU A 74 12.46 -2.78 -6.74
CA GLU A 74 12.66 -1.61 -7.63
C GLU A 74 11.35 -0.96 -8.12
N ASP A 75 10.22 -1.62 -7.90
CA ASP A 75 8.89 -1.10 -8.19
C ASP A 75 8.40 -0.13 -7.10
N PHE A 76 9.14 -0.03 -5.99
CA PHE A 76 8.82 0.80 -4.83
C PHE A 76 9.91 1.82 -4.54
N ASP A 77 9.50 3.06 -4.27
CA ASP A 77 10.35 4.18 -3.87
C ASP A 77 10.29 4.36 -2.35
N VAL A 78 10.74 3.35 -1.61
CA VAL A 78 10.70 3.36 -0.14
C VAL A 78 11.85 4.23 0.41
N PRO A 79 11.58 5.20 1.31
CA PRO A 79 12.62 5.99 1.95
C PRO A 79 13.68 5.10 2.65
N SER A 80 14.97 5.39 2.44
CA SER A 80 16.09 4.62 2.98
C SER A 80 16.15 4.56 4.51
N MET A 81 15.41 5.44 5.20
CA MET A 81 15.24 5.38 6.65
C MET A 81 14.41 4.17 7.13
N LEU A 82 13.71 3.47 6.23
CA LEU A 82 12.86 2.31 6.54
C LEU A 82 13.57 0.99 6.23
N MET A 83 14.74 0.78 6.83
CA MET A 83 15.48 -0.50 6.77
C MET A 83 15.25 -1.32 8.03
N GLY A 84 15.16 -2.64 7.88
CA GLY A 84 14.92 -3.62 8.95
C GLY A 84 13.63 -4.42 8.76
N THR A 85 13.22 -5.13 9.81
CA THR A 85 11.97 -5.91 9.82
C THR A 85 10.85 -5.08 10.41
N PHE A 86 9.74 -4.98 9.67
CA PHE A 86 8.58 -4.18 10.04
C PHE A 86 7.31 -5.02 10.04
N LYS A 87 6.40 -4.71 10.95
CA LYS A 87 5.00 -5.11 10.87
C LYS A 87 4.20 -3.91 10.42
N VAL A 88 3.59 -4.00 9.25
CA VAL A 88 2.84 -2.92 8.62
C VAL A 88 1.34 -3.17 8.76
N HIS A 89 0.65 -2.19 9.31
CA HIS A 89 -0.79 -2.12 9.43
C HIS A 89 -1.31 -1.10 8.42
N LEU A 90 -2.04 -1.58 7.41
CA LEU A 90 -2.71 -0.74 6.43
C LEU A 90 -4.22 -0.79 6.68
N SER A 91 -4.85 0.37 6.82
CA SER A 91 -6.30 0.53 6.89
C SER A 91 -6.78 1.38 5.72
N ILE A 92 -7.85 0.95 5.06
CA ILE A 92 -8.44 1.60 3.91
C ILE A 92 -9.83 2.11 4.30
N PHE A 93 -10.09 3.39 4.03
CA PHE A 93 -11.32 4.07 4.42
C PHE A 93 -12.08 4.54 3.18
N ASN A 94 -13.40 4.41 3.22
CA ASN A 94 -14.29 5.00 2.22
C ASN A 94 -14.45 6.53 2.47
N PRO A 95 -15.15 7.27 1.59
CA PRO A 95 -15.39 8.70 1.78
C PRO A 95 -16.21 9.08 3.03
N GLU A 96 -16.88 8.11 3.67
CA GLU A 96 -17.64 8.27 4.91
C GLU A 96 -16.79 7.97 6.16
N GLU A 97 -15.47 7.80 5.97
CA GLU A 97 -14.48 7.46 6.99
C GLU A 97 -14.68 6.08 7.64
N GLU A 98 -15.47 5.21 7.01
CA GLU A 98 -15.62 3.83 7.46
C GLU A 98 -14.45 2.99 6.97
N ASN A 99 -13.88 2.19 7.86
CA ASN A 99 -12.83 1.25 7.51
C ASN A 99 -13.42 0.07 6.73
N ILE A 100 -13.09 -0.01 5.44
CA ILE A 100 -13.59 -1.03 4.52
C ILE A 100 -12.61 -2.19 4.32
N ALA A 101 -11.34 -2.02 4.69
CA ALA A 101 -10.35 -3.09 4.61
C ALA A 101 -9.15 -2.84 5.54
N CYS A 102 -8.67 -3.93 6.16
CA CYS A 102 -7.44 -3.96 6.92
C CYS A 102 -6.49 -4.99 6.33
N PHE A 103 -5.23 -4.61 6.20
CA PHE A 103 -4.14 -5.52 5.87
C PHE A 103 -3.06 -5.42 6.95
N VAL A 104 -2.56 -6.57 7.38
CA VAL A 104 -1.40 -6.66 8.27
C VAL A 104 -0.38 -7.57 7.61
N GLY A 105 0.83 -7.06 7.44
CA GLY A 105 1.93 -7.80 6.82
C GLY A 105 3.22 -7.61 7.59
N GLU A 106 4.07 -8.62 7.56
CA GLU A 106 5.45 -8.53 8.02
C GLU A 106 6.36 -8.42 6.79
N LEU A 107 7.30 -7.49 6.84
CA LEU A 107 8.18 -7.15 5.73
C LEU A 107 9.61 -7.00 6.24
N GLU A 108 10.57 -7.63 5.56
CA GLU A 108 11.99 -7.37 5.77
C GLU A 108 12.50 -6.48 4.63
N VAL A 109 13.04 -5.32 4.98
CA VAL A 109 13.64 -4.37 4.05
C VAL A 109 15.13 -4.35 4.30
N SER A 110 15.88 -5.01 3.42
CA SER A 110 17.34 -5.02 3.42
C SER A 110 17.87 -4.12 2.30
N GLY A 111 18.95 -3.38 2.57
CA GLY A 111 19.71 -2.71 1.51
C GLY A 111 20.31 -3.75 0.57
N GLY A 112 20.14 -3.54 -0.74
CA GLY A 112 20.87 -4.29 -1.78
C GLY A 112 22.34 -3.89 -1.87
#